data_AF-W7DR67-F1
#
_entry.id   AF-W7DR67-F1
#
_cell.length_a   1.000
_cell.length_b   1.000
_cell.length_c   1.000
_cell.angle_alpha   90.00
_cell.angle_beta   90.00
_cell.angle_gamma   90.00
#
_symmetry.space_group_name_H-M   'P 1'
#
loop_
_entity.id
_entity.type
_entity.pdbx_description
1 polymer ?
#
loop_
_entity_poly.entity_id
_entity_poly.type
_entity_poly.pdbx_seq_one_letter_code
_entity_poly.pdbx_strand_id
1 'polypeptide(L)' 'MKWKKNRKKISVKFILMIILVAIIILFMVMNRESVTVHMLVGKMTMPLFVVIGVSALIGWLIGFLIPKVKKQNPK' A
#
# COMPACT_ATOMS: atom_id res chain seq x y z
N MET A 1 -9.65 -38.38 27.97
CA MET A 1 -8.83 -37.46 27.14
C MET A 1 -9.72 -36.32 26.63
N LYS A 2 -9.73 -35.15 27.29
CA LYS A 2 -10.61 -34.02 26.95
C LYS A 2 -9.94 -33.12 25.89
N TRP A 3 -10.48 -33.11 24.67
CA TRP A 3 -10.05 -32.22 23.60
C TRP A 3 -10.59 -30.80 23.83
N LYS A 4 -9.73 -29.86 24.26
CA LYS A 4 -10.08 -28.43 24.29
C LYS A 4 -10.08 -27.88 22.86
N LYS A 5 -11.26 -27.65 22.30
CA LYS A 5 -11.43 -27.00 21.00
C LYS A 5 -11.17 -25.50 21.16
N ASN A 6 -9.93 -25.07 20.92
CA ASN A 6 -9.57 -23.64 20.89
C ASN A 6 -10.24 -22.95 19.69
N ARG A 7 -11.42 -22.38 19.90
CA ARG A 7 -12.08 -21.50 18.94
C ARG A 7 -11.32 -20.17 18.94
N LYS A 8 -10.32 -20.01 18.07
CA LYS A 8 -9.68 -18.71 17.85
C LYS A 8 -10.75 -17.72 17.39
N LYS A 9 -11.05 -16.71 18.21
CA LYS A 9 -11.92 -15.61 17.81
C LYS A 9 -11.20 -14.85 16.69
N ILE A 10 -11.78 -14.84 15.49
CA ILE A 10 -11.27 -14.03 14.39
C ILE A 10 -11.37 -12.57 14.84
N SER A 11 -10.25 -11.85 14.83
CA SER A 11 -10.25 -10.45 15.20
C SER A 11 -10.93 -9.64 14.09
N VAL A 12 -11.73 -8.64 14.47
CA VAL A 12 -12.36 -7.71 13.51
C VAL A 12 -11.30 -7.05 12.62
N LYS A 13 -10.11 -6.78 13.19
CA LYS A 13 -8.95 -6.26 12.46
C LYS A 13 -8.52 -7.18 11.30
N PHE A 14 -8.56 -8.49 11.48
CA PHE A 14 -8.21 -9.45 10.43
C PHE A 14 -9.24 -9.46 9.30
N ILE A 15 -10.52 -9.39 9.63
CA ILE A 15 -11.62 -9.30 8.65
C ILE A 15 -11.49 -8.00 7.85
N LEU A 16 -11.26 -6.87 8.52
CA LEU A 16 -11.03 -5.59 7.86
C LEU A 16 -9.83 -5.63 6.91
N MET A 17 -8.72 -6.28 7.31
CA MET A 17 -7.58 -6.43 6.42
C MET A 17 -7.89 -7.28 5.19
N ILE A 18 -8.63 -8.38 5.34
CA ILE A 18 -9.04 -9.20 4.18
C ILE A 18 -9.90 -8.38 3.22
N ILE A 19 -10.87 -7.63 3.75
CA ILE A 19 -11.73 -6.76 2.93
C ILE A 19 -10.90 -5.70 2.21
N LEU A 20 -9.96 -5.06 2.93
CA LEU A 20 -9.08 -4.05 2.34
C LEU A 20 -8.23 -4.63 1.20
N VAL A 21 -7.63 -5.80 1.40
CA VAL A 21 -6.84 -6.49 0.37
C VAL A 21 -7.71 -6.83 -0.84
N ALA A 22 -8.93 -7.33 -0.62
CA ALA A 22 -9.87 -7.63 -1.71
C ALA A 22 -10.23 -6.38 -2.51
N ILE A 23 -10.47 -5.23 -1.84
CA ILE A 23 -10.75 -3.94 -2.51
C ILE A 23 -9.54 -3.49 -3.33
N ILE A 24 -8.32 -3.61 -2.80
CA ILE A 24 -7.10 -3.26 -3.53
C ILE A 24 -6.96 -4.11 -4.80
N ILE A 25 -7.18 -5.42 -4.70
CA ILE A 25 -7.12 -6.33 -5.85
C ILE A 25 -8.20 -5.95 -6.88
N LEU A 26 -9.43 -5.72 -6.44
CA LEU A 26 -10.53 -5.31 -7.31
C LEU A 26 -10.19 -3.99 -8.02
N PHE A 27 -9.66 -3.03 -7.28
CA PHE A 27 -9.20 -1.75 -7.81
C PHE A 27 -8.11 -1.95 -8.87
N MET A 28 -7.13 -2.84 -8.65
CA MET A 28 -6.11 -3.17 -9.66
C MET A 28 -6.71 -3.78 -10.93
N VAL A 29 -7.66 -4.71 -10.78
CA VAL A 29 -8.28 -5.41 -11.92
C VAL A 29 -9.17 -4.46 -12.72
N MET A 30 -9.95 -3.60 -12.05
CA MET A 30 -10.82 -2.63 -12.71
C MET A 30 -10.04 -1.46 -13.30
N ASN A 31 -8.98 -1.00 -12.63
CA ASN A 31 -8.09 0.06 -13.14
C ASN A 31 -6.95 -0.52 -13.99
N ARG A 32 -7.27 -1.47 -14.88
CA ARG A 32 -6.40 -1.89 -15.99
C ARG A 32 -6.27 -0.82 -17.09
N GLU A 33 -6.84 0.36 -16.86
CA GLU A 33 -6.55 1.51 -17.69
C GLU A 33 -5.04 1.74 -17.73
N SER A 34 -4.52 1.63 -18.96
CA SER A 34 -3.11 1.72 -19.25
C SER A 34 -2.77 3.19 -19.46
N VAL A 35 -1.93 3.73 -18.58
CA VAL A 35 -1.43 5.10 -18.69
C VAL A 35 -0.04 5.09 -19.31
N THR A 36 0.20 6.05 -20.19
CA THR A 36 1.52 6.27 -20.77
C THR A 36 2.27 7.24 -19.88
N VAL A 37 3.29 6.75 -19.19
CA VAL A 37 4.17 7.58 -18.36
C VAL A 37 5.30 8.10 -19.22
N HIS A 38 5.43 9.42 -19.30
CA HIS A 38 6.55 10.09 -19.93
C HIS A 38 7.68 10.24 -18.92
N MET A 39 8.70 9.40 -19.05
CA MET A 39 9.91 9.45 -18.25
C MET A 39 10.94 10.37 -18.91
N LEU A 40 11.97 10.75 -18.16
CA LEU A 40 13.07 11.59 -18.65
C LEU A 40 13.80 11.01 -19.87
N VAL A 41 13.77 9.67 -20.04
CA VAL A 41 14.52 8.95 -21.09
C VAL A 41 13.63 8.12 -22.02
N GLY A 42 12.30 8.24 -21.93
CA GLY A 42 11.40 7.45 -22.76
C GLY A 42 9.94 7.48 -22.33
N LYS A 43 9.08 6.76 -23.04
CA LYS A 43 7.67 6.58 -22.70
C LYS A 43 7.42 5.11 -22.40
N MET A 44 6.72 4.83 -21.31
CA MET A 44 6.36 3.47 -20.94
C MET A 44 4.87 3.39 -20.60
N THR A 45 4.19 2.43 -21.19
CA THR A 45 2.78 2.16 -20.93
C THR A 45 2.66 1.12 -19.83
N MET A 46 1.95 1.47 -18.76
CA MET A 46 1.74 0.57 -17.64
C MET A 46 0.38 0.86 -16.97
N PRO A 47 -0.19 -0.12 -16.25
CA PRO A 47 -1.45 0.10 -15.56
C PRO A 47 -1.32 1.19 -14.49
N LEU A 48 -2.33 2.05 -14.38
CA LEU A 48 -2.34 3.19 -13.43
C LEU A 48 -1.98 2.77 -11.99
N PHE A 49 -2.51 1.64 -11.53
CA PHE A 49 -2.26 1.14 -10.17
C PHE A 49 -0.77 0.84 -9.91
N VAL A 50 -0.02 0.42 -10.93
CA VAL A 50 1.43 0.16 -10.82
C VAL A 50 2.16 1.48 -10.60
N VAL A 51 1.80 2.50 -11.36
CA VAL A 51 2.37 3.85 -11.25
C VAL A 51 2.12 4.43 -9.87
N ILE A 52 0.88 4.31 -9.36
CA ILE A 52 0.50 4.79 -8.02
C ILE A 52 1.26 4.02 -6.93
N GLY A 53 1.31 2.69 -7.03
CA GLY A 53 2.02 1.86 -6.05
C GLY A 53 3.52 2.19 -5.97
N VAL A 54 4.18 2.32 -7.13
CA VAL A 54 5.62 2.64 -7.20
C VAL A 54 5.89 4.06 -6.72
N SER A 55 5.10 5.06 -7.13
CA SER A 55 5.27 6.45 -6.69
C SER A 55 5.05 6.62 -5.18
N ALA A 56 4.04 5.95 -4.61
CA ALA A 56 3.81 5.93 -3.17
C ALA A 56 4.97 5.28 -2.41
N LEU A 57 5.50 4.16 -2.93
CA LEU A 57 6.68 3.49 -2.36
C LEU A 57 7.92 4.39 -2.36
N ILE A 58 8.19 5.06 -3.49
CA ILE A 58 9.32 5.99 -3.61
C ILE A 58 9.14 7.16 -2.63
N GLY A 59 7.96 7.77 -2.59
CA GLY A 59 7.67 8.86 -1.64
C GLY A 59 7.81 8.44 -0.19
N TRP A 60 7.36 7.22 0.16
CA TRP A 60 7.52 6.68 1.51
C TRP A 60 8.99 6.40 1.85
N LEU A 61 9.76 5.80 0.94
CA LEU A 61 11.19 5.57 1.10
C LEU A 61 11.93 6.89 1.34
N ILE A 62 11.68 7.89 0.49
CA ILE A 62 12.28 9.23 0.64
C ILE A 62 11.88 9.86 1.99
N GLY A 63 10.59 9.82 2.35
CA GLY A 63 10.11 10.36 3.63
C GLY A 63 10.63 9.62 4.86
N PHE A 64 10.99 8.34 4.71
CA PHE A 64 11.63 7.54 5.76
C PHE A 64 13.13 7.85 5.87
N LEU A 65 13.81 8.07 4.74
CA LEU A 65 15.23 8.41 4.67
C LEU A 65 15.52 9.84 5.12
N ILE A 66 14.58 10.77 4.95
CA ILE A 66 14.74 12.15 5.43
C ILE A 66 14.61 12.14 6.97
N PRO A 67 15.68 12.48 7.72
CA PRO A 67 15.58 12.58 9.16
C PRO A 67 14.55 13.64 9.51
N LYS A 68 13.56 13.26 10.34
CA LYS A 68 12.60 14.22 10.89
C LYS A 68 13.40 15.27 11.65
N VAL A 69 13.57 16.45 11.04
CA VAL A 69 14.16 17.62 11.70
C VAL A 69 13.17 18.03 12.77
N LYS A 70 13.34 17.45 13.97
CA LYS A 70 12.51 17.74 15.13
C LYS A 70 12.84 19.19 15.49
N LYS A 71 11.98 20.12 15.09
CA LYS A 71 12.07 21.53 15.47
C LYS A 71 12.03 21.56 17.01
N GLN A 72 13.19 21.64 17.64
CA GLN A 72 13.29 21.87 19.07
C GLN A 72 12.80 23.30 19.27
N ASN A 73 11.62 23.43 19.87
CA ASN A 73 11.11 24.72 20.29
C ASN A 73 12.01 25.18 21.45
N PRO A 74 12.82 26.25 21.30
CA PRO A 74 13.52 26.80 22.44
C PRO A 74 12.46 27.42 23.35
N LYS A 75 12.49 27.02 24.62
CA LYS A 75 11.66 27.60 25.67
C LYS A 75 12.01 29.07 25.89
#